data_AF-A0A936LLX4-F1
#
_entry.id   AF-A0A936LLX4-F1
#
_cell.length_a   1.000
_cell.length_b   1.000
_cell.length_c   1.000
_cell.angle_alpha   90.00
_cell.angle_beta   90.00
_cell.angle_gamma   90.00
#
_symmetry.space_group_name_H-M   'P 1'
#
loop_
_entity.id
_entity.type
_entity.pdbx_description
1 polymer ?
#
loop_
_entity_poly.entity_id
_entity_poly.type
_entity_poly.pdbx_seq_one_letter_code
_entity_poly.pdbx_strand_id
1 'polypeptide(L)'
;MKFTNAVVAGALASMALFAGTGQAIAQAYRFTALPAANGYLNAEPTAINDFGQVVGISFNTNLESSQATIWNNGTPSALGYAGGGISQAYGIDNGGQVVGGVNVSTTGNDWHAVVWSGSTTRDLGPGMAFAINKSGQVAGTNERQQAVIWNGGTVTQLGSGPDQTGQ
;
A
#
# COMPACT_ATOMS: atom_id res chain seq x y z
N MET A 1 -84.80 9.67 -15.63
CA MET A 1 -83.78 8.60 -15.62
C MET A 1 -82.50 9.18 -15.03
N LYS A 2 -82.09 8.64 -13.88
CA LYS A 2 -80.91 8.91 -13.03
C LYS A 2 -80.71 10.33 -12.46
N PHE A 3 -80.99 10.40 -11.15
CA PHE A 3 -80.74 11.42 -10.13
C PHE A 3 -79.21 11.58 -9.87
N THR A 4 -78.66 12.63 -9.25
CA THR A 4 -78.83 12.99 -7.82
C THR A 4 -78.11 14.31 -7.49
N ASN A 5 -78.67 15.01 -6.49
CA ASN A 5 -78.26 16.27 -5.83
C ASN A 5 -76.97 16.18 -4.98
N ALA A 6 -76.42 17.35 -4.61
CA ALA A 6 -76.01 17.83 -3.27
C ALA A 6 -74.70 18.65 -3.34
N VAL A 7 -74.68 19.97 -3.08
CA VAL A 7 -74.81 20.73 -1.81
C VAL A 7 -73.48 20.81 -1.00
N VAL A 8 -72.92 22.03 -1.01
CA VAL A 8 -72.36 22.81 0.12
C VAL A 8 -70.92 22.55 0.66
N ALA A 9 -70.19 23.68 0.69
CA ALA A 9 -69.19 24.21 1.63
C ALA A 9 -68.05 23.34 2.19
N GLY A 10 -66.88 23.99 2.25
CA GLY A 10 -66.21 24.14 3.53
C GLY A 10 -64.78 23.62 3.63
N ALA A 11 -63.99 24.46 4.29
CA ALA A 11 -62.79 24.18 5.08
C ALA A 11 -61.42 24.09 4.36
N LEU A 12 -60.58 25.03 4.78
CA LEU A 12 -59.12 25.07 4.71
C LEU A 12 -58.52 23.72 5.08
N ALA A 13 -57.68 23.15 4.21
CA ALA A 13 -56.74 22.12 4.61
C ALA A 13 -55.37 22.78 4.88
N SER A 14 -55.07 22.85 6.17
CA SER A 14 -53.78 23.16 6.77
C SER A 14 -52.63 22.42 6.10
N MET A 15 -51.66 23.16 5.58
CA MET A 15 -50.39 22.59 5.15
C MET A 15 -49.55 22.29 6.40
N ALA A 16 -49.58 21.04 6.86
CA ALA A 16 -48.61 20.56 7.84
C ALA A 16 -47.24 20.53 7.17
N LEU A 17 -46.35 21.46 7.54
CA LEU A 17 -44.92 21.30 7.26
C LEU A 17 -44.43 20.08 8.02
N PHE A 18 -44.16 18.99 7.31
CA PHE A 18 -43.28 17.96 7.84
C PHE A 18 -41.85 18.51 7.79
N ALA A 19 -41.37 19.04 8.92
CA ALA A 19 -39.94 19.18 9.15
C ALA A 19 -39.37 17.75 9.22
N GLY A 20 -38.87 17.24 8.10
CA GLY A 20 -38.14 15.98 8.05
C GLY A 20 -36.85 16.13 8.86
N THR A 21 -36.86 15.70 10.12
CA THR A 21 -35.64 15.53 10.91
C THR A 21 -34.95 14.26 10.42
N GLY A 22 -34.27 14.33 9.28
CA GLY A 22 -33.35 13.28 8.87
C GLY A 22 -32.23 13.22 9.92
N GLN A 23 -32.17 12.12 10.68
CA GLN A 23 -31.01 11.88 11.52
C GLN A 23 -29.80 11.65 10.62
N ALA A 24 -28.77 12.47 10.76
CA ALA A 24 -27.47 12.18 10.17
C ALA A 24 -26.92 10.91 10.86
N ILE A 25 -26.92 9.78 10.15
CA ILE A 25 -26.20 8.60 10.62
C ILE A 25 -24.71 8.88 10.43
N ALA A 26 -23.97 8.99 11.52
CA ALA A 26 -22.51 9.06 11.45
C ALA A 26 -21.97 7.75 10.86
N GLN A 27 -21.05 7.86 9.89
CA GLN A 27 -20.35 6.71 9.35
C GLN A 27 -19.59 6.01 10.49
N ALA A 28 -19.98 4.77 10.80
CA ALA A 28 -19.25 3.95 11.77
C ALA A 28 -18.03 3.33 11.09
N TYR A 29 -16.83 3.71 11.52
CA TYR A 29 -15.58 3.11 11.06
C TYR A 29 -15.17 1.94 11.95
N ARG A 30 -14.71 0.85 11.33
CA ARG A 30 -14.01 -0.24 12.02
C ARG A 30 -12.52 -0.13 11.73
N PHE A 31 -11.72 -0.05 12.78
CA PHE A 31 -10.28 -0.10 12.68
C PHE A 31 -9.82 -1.54 12.89
N THR A 32 -9.15 -2.11 11.90
CA THR A 32 -8.44 -3.39 12.04
C THR A 32 -6.99 -3.06 12.29
N ALA A 33 -6.48 -3.41 13.47
CA ALA A 33 -5.05 -3.30 13.75
C ALA A 33 -4.30 -4.31 12.87
N LEU A 34 -3.19 -3.86 12.27
CA LEU A 34 -2.26 -4.72 11.56
C LEU A 34 -1.15 -5.11 12.55
N PRO A 35 -1.11 -6.35 13.06
CA PRO A 35 -0.09 -6.76 14.02
C PRO A 35 1.26 -6.97 13.33
N ALA A 36 2.36 -6.77 14.06
CA ALA A 36 3.68 -7.13 13.55
C ALA A 36 3.77 -8.64 13.22
N ALA A 37 4.65 -9.00 12.28
CA ALA A 37 4.98 -10.39 12.01
C ALA A 37 5.56 -11.08 13.25
N ASN A 38 5.42 -12.42 13.32
CA ASN A 38 5.91 -13.21 14.46
C ASN A 38 7.37 -12.90 14.79
N GLY A 39 7.66 -12.63 16.07
CA GLY A 39 9.00 -12.29 16.55
C GLY A 39 9.34 -10.79 16.51
N TYR A 40 8.40 -9.94 16.09
CA TYR A 40 8.54 -8.49 16.07
C TYR A 40 7.49 -7.80 16.95
N LEU A 41 7.81 -6.58 17.40
CA LEU A 41 6.95 -5.81 18.31
C LEU A 41 6.21 -4.66 17.62
N ASN A 42 6.75 -4.16 16.50
CA ASN A 42 6.22 -3.00 15.80
C ASN A 42 6.00 -3.31 14.32
N ALA A 43 5.08 -2.56 13.71
CA ALA A 43 4.78 -2.63 12.28
C ALA A 43 4.63 -1.22 11.70
N GLU A 44 5.16 -1.02 10.51
CA GLU A 44 5.03 0.20 9.71
C GLU A 44 4.53 -0.18 8.31
N PRO A 45 3.24 0.02 8.01
CA PRO A 45 2.69 -0.20 6.67
C PRO A 45 3.15 0.91 5.72
N THR A 46 3.54 0.55 4.50
CA THR A 46 4.10 1.46 3.51
C THR A 46 3.26 1.58 2.25
N ALA A 47 2.54 0.52 1.85
CA ALA A 47 1.67 0.53 0.69
C ALA A 47 0.48 -0.43 0.82
N ILE A 48 -0.57 -0.18 0.03
CA ILE A 48 -1.79 -0.99 -0.06
C ILE A 48 -2.21 -1.12 -1.53
N ASN A 49 -2.74 -2.28 -1.93
CA ASN A 49 -3.33 -2.47 -3.27
C ASN A 49 -4.87 -2.46 -3.25
N ASP A 50 -5.49 -2.53 -4.44
CA ASP A 50 -6.97 -2.46 -4.58
C ASP A 50 -7.69 -3.66 -3.95
N PHE A 51 -6.97 -4.75 -3.68
CA PHE A 51 -7.50 -5.93 -2.98
C PHE A 51 -7.39 -5.81 -1.45
N GLY A 52 -6.89 -4.68 -0.93
CA GLY A 52 -6.72 -4.44 0.50
C GLY A 52 -5.54 -5.18 1.12
N GLN A 53 -4.63 -5.72 0.30
CA GLN A 53 -3.37 -6.26 0.80
C GLN A 53 -2.43 -5.10 1.12
N VAL A 54 -1.87 -5.12 2.33
CA VAL A 54 -0.95 -4.08 2.81
C VAL A 54 0.46 -4.67 2.87
N VAL A 55 1.47 -3.89 2.56
CA VAL A 55 2.89 -4.27 2.72
C VAL A 55 3.61 -3.25 3.59
N GLY A 56 4.78 -3.64 4.09
CA GLY A 56 5.58 -2.78 4.94
C GLY A 56 6.63 -3.55 5.73
N ILE A 57 6.91 -3.05 6.92
CA ILE A 57 8.05 -3.45 7.73
C ILE A 57 7.54 -3.91 9.09
N SER A 58 7.92 -5.12 9.52
CA SER A 58 7.83 -5.52 10.93
C SER A 58 9.20 -5.40 11.57
N PHE A 59 9.31 -4.84 12.77
CA PHE A 59 10.61 -4.52 13.36
C PHE A 59 10.64 -4.56 14.88
N ASN A 60 11.84 -4.81 15.41
CA ASN A 60 12.18 -4.62 16.82
C ASN A 60 12.73 -3.20 17.02
N THR A 61 13.20 -2.86 18.22
CA THR A 61 13.69 -1.51 18.54
C THR A 61 14.65 -0.94 17.49
N ASN A 62 14.44 0.33 17.09
CA ASN A 62 15.29 1.12 16.18
C ASN A 62 15.60 0.52 14.79
N LEU A 63 14.79 -0.41 14.27
CA LEU A 63 14.99 -1.06 12.95
C LEU A 63 16.27 -1.91 12.81
N GLU A 64 17.00 -2.18 13.90
CA GLU A 64 18.20 -3.03 13.92
C GLU A 64 17.91 -4.47 13.47
N SER A 65 16.65 -4.89 13.62
CA SER A 65 16.11 -6.12 13.07
C SER A 65 14.75 -5.80 12.47
N SER A 66 14.63 -5.94 11.15
CA SER A 66 13.36 -5.75 10.46
C SER A 66 13.13 -6.73 9.31
N GLN A 67 11.85 -6.95 9.01
CA GLN A 67 11.35 -7.94 8.08
C GLN A 67 10.29 -7.34 7.17
N ALA A 68 10.50 -7.48 5.86
CA ALA A 68 9.50 -7.18 4.85
C ALA A 68 8.27 -8.05 5.13
N THR A 69 7.12 -7.42 5.29
CA THR A 69 5.88 -8.07 5.73
C THR A 69 4.74 -7.70 4.78
N ILE A 70 3.89 -8.67 4.47
CA ILE A 70 2.61 -8.47 3.82
C ILE A 70 1.48 -8.84 4.79
N TRP A 71 0.46 -7.99 4.87
CA TRP A 71 -0.78 -8.24 5.56
C TRP A 71 -1.87 -8.54 4.54
N ASN A 72 -2.38 -9.77 4.59
CA ASN A 72 -3.54 -10.17 3.79
C ASN A 72 -4.73 -10.36 4.72
N ASN A 73 -5.78 -9.56 4.54
CA ASN A 73 -6.93 -9.51 5.46
C ASN A 73 -6.50 -9.36 6.93
N GLY A 74 -5.50 -8.50 7.20
CA GLY A 74 -4.97 -8.23 8.54
C GLY A 74 -4.03 -9.31 9.11
N THR A 75 -3.79 -10.40 8.39
CA THR A 75 -2.87 -11.45 8.84
C THR A 75 -1.47 -11.19 8.29
N PRO A 76 -0.44 -10.97 9.14
CA PRO A 76 0.92 -10.74 8.69
C PRO A 76 1.57 -12.02 8.16
N SER A 77 2.40 -11.88 7.15
CA SER A 77 3.27 -12.93 6.62
C SER A 77 4.60 -12.31 6.21
N ALA A 78 5.70 -12.95 6.58
CA ALA A 78 7.02 -12.51 6.16
C ALA A 78 7.21 -12.74 4.66
N LEU A 79 7.75 -11.74 3.97
CA LEU A 79 8.24 -11.87 2.60
C LEU A 79 9.65 -12.46 2.65
N GLY A 80 9.86 -13.59 1.98
CA GLY A 80 11.07 -14.38 2.15
C GLY A 80 12.36 -13.65 1.74
N TYR A 81 13.41 -13.80 2.56
CA TYR A 81 14.79 -13.56 2.15
C TYR A 81 15.72 -14.51 2.91
N ALA A 82 16.38 -15.42 2.18
CA ALA A 82 17.16 -16.51 2.78
C ALA A 82 18.54 -16.07 3.32
N GLY A 83 18.97 -14.84 3.06
CA GLY A 83 20.29 -14.33 3.47
C GLY A 83 20.39 -13.90 4.94
N GLY A 84 19.30 -13.98 5.72
CA GLY A 84 19.30 -13.67 7.15
C GLY A 84 19.47 -12.20 7.53
N GLY A 85 19.55 -11.30 6.54
CA GLY A 85 19.66 -9.85 6.74
C GLY A 85 18.32 -9.12 6.88
N ILE A 86 18.42 -7.81 7.05
CA ILE A 86 17.29 -6.88 7.16
C ILE A 86 16.52 -6.84 5.84
N SER A 87 15.18 -6.81 5.87
CA SER A 87 14.35 -6.65 4.67
C SER A 87 13.21 -5.67 4.89
N GLN A 88 12.84 -4.93 3.85
CA GLN A 88 11.86 -3.85 3.91
C GLN A 88 11.03 -3.81 2.62
N ALA A 89 9.70 -3.73 2.74
CA ALA A 89 8.79 -3.61 1.59
C ALA A 89 8.21 -2.19 1.47
N TYR A 90 8.10 -1.69 0.25
CA TYR A 90 7.70 -0.30 -0.02
C TYR A 90 6.59 -0.15 -1.06
N GLY A 91 6.44 -1.11 -1.98
CA GLY A 91 5.44 -1.03 -3.03
C GLY A 91 4.77 -2.38 -3.25
N ILE A 92 3.51 -2.35 -3.66
CA ILE A 92 2.74 -3.53 -4.05
C ILE A 92 1.88 -3.19 -5.26
N ASP A 93 1.77 -4.09 -6.23
CA ASP A 93 0.82 -3.95 -7.34
C ASP A 93 -0.48 -4.76 -7.10
N ASN A 94 -1.45 -4.60 -7.99
CA ASN A 94 -2.71 -5.38 -7.94
C ASN A 94 -2.53 -6.86 -8.31
N GLY A 95 -1.36 -7.27 -8.83
CA GLY A 95 -1.01 -8.67 -9.03
C GLY A 95 -0.49 -9.34 -7.75
N GLY A 96 -0.26 -8.58 -6.68
CA GLY A 96 0.35 -9.05 -5.44
C GLY A 96 1.88 -9.14 -5.49
N GLN A 97 2.51 -8.55 -6.51
CA GLN A 97 3.96 -8.39 -6.56
C GLN A 97 4.37 -7.27 -5.62
N VAL A 98 5.33 -7.55 -4.75
CA VAL A 98 5.84 -6.60 -3.75
C VAL A 98 7.26 -6.20 -4.11
N VAL A 99 7.63 -4.95 -3.90
CA VAL A 99 8.99 -4.46 -4.11
C VAL A 99 9.55 -3.80 -2.87
N GLY A 100 10.87 -3.82 -2.77
CA GLY A 100 11.57 -3.23 -1.63
C GLY A 100 13.07 -3.45 -1.68
N GLY A 101 13.66 -3.54 -0.49
CA GLY A 101 15.09 -3.76 -0.30
C GLY A 101 15.38 -4.92 0.64
N VAL A 102 16.49 -5.62 0.39
CA VAL A 102 17.09 -6.58 1.32
C VAL A 102 18.55 -6.22 1.53
N ASN A 103 19.02 -6.25 2.77
CA ASN A 103 20.44 -6.20 3.05
C ASN A 103 21.00 -7.62 2.88
N VAL A 104 21.84 -7.80 1.87
CA VAL A 104 22.44 -9.10 1.52
C VAL A 104 23.70 -9.40 2.34
N SER A 105 24.20 -8.43 3.10
CA SER A 105 25.34 -8.56 4.00
C SER A 105 24.90 -8.79 5.44
N THR A 106 25.63 -9.65 6.16
CA THR A 106 25.42 -9.93 7.60
C THR A 106 26.23 -8.99 8.51
N THR A 107 27.19 -8.24 7.96
CA THR A 107 28.11 -7.38 8.72
C THR A 107 28.24 -5.97 8.17
N GLY A 108 27.60 -5.68 7.03
CA GLY A 108 27.70 -4.41 6.31
C GLY A 108 26.34 -3.90 5.84
N ASN A 109 26.39 -2.83 5.03
CA ASN A 109 25.22 -2.17 4.49
C ASN A 109 25.16 -2.39 2.98
N ASP A 110 24.78 -3.60 2.56
CA ASP A 110 24.75 -4.01 1.15
C ASP A 110 23.30 -4.23 0.71
N TRP A 111 22.63 -3.15 0.30
CA TRP A 111 21.22 -3.20 -0.06
C TRP A 111 21.02 -3.56 -1.52
N HIS A 112 20.17 -4.54 -1.74
CA HIS A 112 19.70 -4.94 -3.05
C HIS A 112 18.21 -4.64 -3.20
N ALA A 113 17.85 -4.06 -4.34
CA ALA A 113 16.47 -3.92 -4.75
C ALA A 113 15.90 -5.29 -5.11
N VAL A 114 14.67 -5.59 -4.68
CA VAL A 114 14.06 -6.90 -4.93
C VAL A 114 12.59 -6.80 -5.33
N VAL A 115 12.12 -7.83 -6.02
CA VAL A 115 10.69 -8.13 -6.23
C VAL A 115 10.34 -9.44 -5.56
N TRP A 116 9.35 -9.45 -4.69
CA TRP A 116 8.72 -10.66 -4.17
C TRP A 116 7.46 -10.98 -4.98
N SER A 117 7.33 -12.22 -5.42
CA SER A 117 6.15 -12.76 -6.09
C SER A 117 5.83 -14.13 -5.51
N GLY A 118 4.87 -14.17 -4.57
CA GLY A 118 4.58 -15.36 -3.77
C GLY A 118 5.79 -15.77 -2.91
N SER A 119 6.28 -16.99 -3.09
CA SER A 119 7.46 -17.52 -2.39
C SER A 119 8.78 -17.21 -3.09
N THR A 120 8.75 -16.55 -4.27
CA THR A 120 9.94 -16.25 -5.06
C THR A 120 10.41 -14.84 -4.81
N THR A 121 11.71 -14.68 -4.57
CA THR A 121 12.38 -13.38 -4.48
C THR A 121 13.30 -13.23 -5.68
N ARG A 122 13.11 -12.16 -6.46
CA ARG A 122 13.97 -11.79 -7.57
C ARG A 122 14.82 -10.59 -7.16
N ASP A 123 16.13 -10.79 -7.22
CA ASP A 123 17.11 -9.72 -7.05
C ASP A 123 17.19 -8.85 -8.32
N LEU A 124 17.10 -7.53 -8.13
CA LEU A 124 17.23 -6.52 -9.17
C LEU A 124 18.62 -5.84 -9.18
N GLY A 125 19.48 -6.22 -8.23
CA GLY A 125 20.83 -5.72 -8.03
C GLY A 125 20.94 -4.66 -6.94
N PRO A 126 22.17 -4.14 -6.72
CA PRO A 126 22.45 -3.10 -5.74
C PRO A 126 21.55 -1.86 -5.89
N GLY A 127 20.91 -1.46 -4.78
CA GLY A 127 19.97 -0.35 -4.76
C GLY A 127 18.72 -0.60 -3.90
N MET A 128 17.67 0.17 -4.17
CA MET A 128 16.38 0.08 -3.47
C MET A 128 15.23 0.19 -4.47
N ALA A 129 14.17 -0.60 -4.31
CA ALA A 129 12.94 -0.45 -5.07
C ALA A 129 11.83 0.18 -4.20
N PHE A 130 11.15 1.19 -4.73
CA PHE A 130 10.14 1.97 -4.00
C PHE A 130 8.72 1.80 -4.53
N ALA A 131 8.56 1.56 -5.82
CA ALA A 131 7.24 1.44 -6.43
C ALA A 131 7.23 0.41 -7.54
N ILE A 132 6.08 -0.21 -7.75
CA ILE A 132 5.81 -1.14 -8.85
C ILE A 132 4.44 -0.81 -9.44
N ASN A 133 4.31 -0.91 -10.77
CA ASN A 133 3.03 -0.76 -11.45
C ASN A 133 2.49 -2.10 -11.96
N LYS A 134 1.23 -2.11 -12.42
CA LYS A 134 0.55 -3.31 -12.95
C LYS A 134 1.24 -4.03 -14.12
N SER A 135 2.19 -3.36 -14.78
CA SER A 135 2.98 -3.93 -15.88
C SER A 135 4.28 -4.57 -15.38
N GLY A 136 4.50 -4.61 -14.06
CA GLY A 136 5.74 -5.12 -13.46
C GLY A 136 6.94 -4.19 -13.60
N GLN A 137 6.72 -2.91 -13.97
CA GLN A 137 7.80 -1.93 -13.99
C GLN A 137 8.05 -1.44 -12.58
N VAL A 138 9.32 -1.44 -12.17
CA VAL A 138 9.76 -1.08 -10.83
C VAL A 138 10.53 0.22 -10.89
N ALA A 139 10.22 1.16 -10.01
CA ALA A 139 10.96 2.41 -9.84
C ALA A 139 11.76 2.38 -8.54
N GLY A 140 12.97 2.93 -8.57
CA GLY A 140 13.83 2.97 -7.40
C GLY A 140 15.18 3.64 -7.66
N THR A 141 16.19 3.24 -6.90
CA THR A 141 17.57 3.73 -7.03
C THR A 141 18.55 2.59 -7.24
N ASN A 142 19.66 2.87 -7.93
CA ASN A 142 20.82 1.96 -8.00
C ASN A 142 21.84 2.24 -6.88
N GLU A 143 22.96 1.51 -6.86
CA GLU A 143 24.09 1.71 -5.93
C GLU A 143 24.64 3.15 -5.88
N ARG A 144 24.47 3.93 -6.95
CA ARG A 144 24.91 5.32 -7.04
C ARG A 144 23.84 6.31 -6.60
N GLN A 145 22.74 5.81 -6.01
CA GLN A 145 21.57 6.59 -5.62
C GLN A 145 20.88 7.32 -6.80
N GLN A 146 21.13 6.87 -8.03
CA GLN A 146 20.49 7.44 -9.21
C GLN A 146 19.12 6.81 -9.39
N ALA A 147 18.12 7.61 -9.76
CA ALA A 147 16.79 7.11 -10.07
C ALA A 147 16.88 6.14 -11.27
N VAL A 148 16.22 4.99 -11.17
CA VAL A 148 16.16 3.97 -12.21
C VAL A 148 14.77 3.39 -12.35
N ILE A 149 14.47 2.84 -13.53
CA ILE A 149 13.33 1.96 -13.79
C ILE A 149 13.85 0.60 -14.23
N TRP A 150 13.43 -0.45 -13.54
CA TRP A 150 13.54 -1.83 -14.03
C TRP A 150 12.29 -2.17 -14.83
N ASN A 151 12.48 -2.64 -16.05
CA ASN A 151 11.42 -3.16 -16.91
C ASN A 151 11.84 -4.53 -17.43
N GLY A 152 11.34 -5.59 -16.79
CA GLY A 152 11.83 -6.95 -17.05
C GLY A 152 13.29 -7.10 -16.64
N GLY A 153 14.18 -7.45 -17.57
CA GLY A 153 15.63 -7.57 -17.36
C GLY A 153 16.41 -6.28 -17.63
N THR A 154 15.75 -5.22 -18.09
CA THR A 154 16.42 -3.97 -18.50
C THR A 154 16.31 -2.94 -17.39
N VAL A 155 17.45 -2.31 -17.05
CA VAL A 155 17.52 -1.18 -16.12
C VAL A 155 17.78 0.10 -16.90
N THR A 156 16.94 1.11 -16.71
CA THR A 156 17.07 2.42 -17.35
C THR A 156 17.29 3.47 -16.27
N GLN A 157 18.40 4.22 -16.34
CA GLN A 157 18.60 5.39 -15.48
C GLN A 157 17.64 6.50 -15.90
N LEU A 158 16.91 7.04 -14.93
CA LEU A 158 16.04 8.19 -15.08
C LEU A 158 16.82 9.47 -14.76
N GLY A 159 17.08 10.26 -15.79
CA GLY A 159 17.81 11.52 -15.66
C GLY A 159 19.32 11.30 -15.50
N SER A 160 20.08 11.71 -16.50
CA SER A 160 21.33 12.41 -16.24
C SER A 160 20.94 13.87 -16.13
N GLY A 161 20.95 14.45 -14.92
CA GLY A 161 21.11 15.90 -14.84
C GLY A 161 22.34 16.30 -15.66
N PRO A 162 22.43 17.54 -16.17
CA PRO A 162 23.70 18.02 -16.73
C PRO A 162 24.81 17.73 -15.71
N ASP A 163 25.94 17.22 -16.17
CA ASP A 163 27.11 16.88 -15.35
C ASP A 163 27.30 17.92 -14.25
N GLN A 164 27.33 17.48 -12.99
CA GLN A 164 27.72 18.32 -11.86
C GLN A 164 29.24 18.61 -11.86
N THR A 165 29.95 18.37 -12.97
CA THR A 165 31.31 18.88 -13.19
C THR A 165 31.26 20.35 -13.61
N GLY A 166 30.68 21.18 -12.73
CA GLY A 166 30.79 22.62 -12.78
C GLY A 166 31.82 23.08 -11.77
N GLN A 167 33.05 23.33 -12.26
CA GLN A 167 34.21 23.98 -11.60
C GLN A 167 35.09 23.11 -10.71
#